data_AF-A0A920TMZ9-F1
#
_entry.id   AF-A0A920TMZ9-F1
#
_cell.length_a   1.000
_cell.length_b   1.000
_cell.length_c   1.000
_cell.angle_alpha   90.00
_cell.angle_beta   90.00
_cell.angle_gamma   90.00
#
_symmetry.space_group_name_H-M   'P 1'
#
loop_
_entity.id
_entity.type
_entity.pdbx_description
1 polymer ?
#
loop_
_entity_poly.entity_id
_entity_poly.type
_entity_poly.pdbx_seq_one_letter_code
_entity_poly.pdbx_strand_id
1 'polypeptide(L)'
;MRTLAFHEAIPGHHLQVALNLENEDLTLYRRFGYGTSAFSEGWALYSERLALEAGLAEDPFDELGVLQSELFRAVRLVVDTGMHFKRLGQRRSHGLYERCYRYV
;
A
#
# COMPACT_ATOMS: atom_id res chain seq x y z
N MET A 1 -10.61 10.62 0.40
CA MET A 1 -9.14 10.88 0.38
C MET A 1 -8.60 10.31 -0.92
N ARG A 2 -7.93 11.10 -1.77
CA ARG A 2 -7.51 10.62 -3.10
C ARG A 2 -6.52 9.45 -3.05
N THR A 3 -5.65 9.41 -2.03
CA THR A 3 -4.70 8.30 -1.80
C THR A 3 -5.38 6.91 -1.82
N LEU A 4 -6.54 6.77 -1.18
CA LEU A 4 -7.28 5.51 -1.14
C LEU A 4 -7.88 5.18 -2.52
N ALA A 5 -8.33 6.18 -3.27
CA ALA A 5 -8.83 5.96 -4.62
C ALA A 5 -7.72 5.49 -5.57
N PHE A 6 -6.50 6.04 -5.44
CA PHE A 6 -5.35 5.57 -6.22
C PHE A 6 -4.92 4.15 -5.84
N HIS A 7 -5.02 3.79 -4.54
CA HIS A 7 -4.72 2.46 -4.04
C HIS A 7 -5.72 1.40 -4.55
N GLU A 8 -7.01 1.67 -4.42
CA GLU A 8 -8.06 0.67 -4.66
C GLU A 8 -8.52 0.63 -6.12
N ALA A 9 -8.50 1.77 -6.81
CA ALA A 9 -9.05 1.89 -8.15
C ALA A 9 -7.95 2.08 -9.20
N ILE A 10 -7.77 3.30 -9.70
CA ILE A 10 -6.85 3.62 -10.79
C ILE A 10 -5.80 4.57 -10.24
N PRO A 11 -4.49 4.25 -10.34
CA PRO A 11 -3.90 3.13 -11.09
C PRO A 11 -3.70 1.82 -10.29
N GLY A 12 -4.23 1.72 -9.06
CA GLY A 12 -4.01 0.61 -8.13
C GLY A 12 -4.75 -0.70 -8.44
N HIS A 13 -5.39 -1.28 -7.41
CA HIS A 13 -5.90 -2.66 -7.45
C HIS A 13 -6.82 -2.93 -8.63
N HIS A 14 -7.78 -2.05 -8.92
CA HIS A 14 -8.71 -2.27 -10.02
C HIS A 14 -7.98 -2.44 -11.36
N LEU A 15 -7.04 -1.55 -11.69
CA LEU A 15 -6.27 -1.64 -12.93
C LEU A 15 -5.38 -2.89 -12.95
N GLN A 16 -4.68 -3.17 -11.85
CA GLN A 16 -3.81 -4.35 -11.74
C GLN A 16 -4.57 -5.66 -11.97
N VAL A 17 -5.73 -5.81 -11.34
CA VAL A 17 -6.57 -7.01 -11.43
C VAL A 17 -7.17 -7.11 -12.82
N ALA A 18 -7.72 -6.02 -13.38
CA ALA A 18 -8.28 -6.00 -14.72
C ALA A 18 -7.25 -6.45 -15.76
N LEU A 19 -6.04 -5.87 -15.74
CA LEU A 19 -4.97 -6.26 -16.66
C LEU A 19 -4.56 -7.73 -16.53
N ASN A 20 -4.55 -8.28 -15.31
CA ASN A 20 -4.24 -9.69 -15.12
C ASN A 20 -5.35 -10.60 -15.68
N LEU A 21 -6.62 -10.23 -15.50
CA LEU A 21 -7.78 -10.99 -15.99
C LEU A 21 -7.91 -10.94 -17.51
N GLU A 22 -7.57 -9.80 -18.13
CA GLU A 22 -7.64 -9.60 -19.58
C GLU A 22 -6.46 -10.27 -20.34
N ASN A 23 -5.40 -10.67 -19.64
CA ASN A 23 -4.21 -11.25 -20.28
C ASN A 23 -4.42 -12.71 -20.72
N GLU A 24 -4.71 -12.89 -22.01
CA GLU A 24 -4.99 -14.19 -22.63
C GLU A 24 -3.78 -15.15 -22.67
N ASP A 25 -2.55 -14.64 -22.58
CA ASP A 25 -1.32 -15.43 -22.63
C ASP A 25 -0.99 -16.15 -21.30
N LEU A 26 -1.66 -15.77 -20.21
CA LEU A 26 -1.46 -16.39 -18.90
C LEU A 26 -2.24 -17.70 -18.76
N THR A 27 -1.63 -18.66 -18.05
CA THR A 27 -2.33 -19.86 -17.60
C THR A 27 -3.49 -19.50 -16.66
N LEU A 28 -4.52 -20.35 -16.60
CA LEU A 28 -5.67 -20.15 -15.70
C LEU A 28 -5.23 -19.96 -14.24
N TYR A 29 -4.19 -20.67 -13.79
CA TYR A 29 -3.65 -20.48 -12.45
C TYR A 29 -3.09 -19.07 -12.25
N ARG A 30 -2.31 -18.53 -13.20
CA ARG A 30 -1.78 -17.16 -13.08
C ARG A 30 -2.85 -16.08 -13.20
N ARG A 31 -3.91 -16.35 -13.97
CA ARG A 31 -5.02 -15.41 -14.18
C ARG A 31 -5.98 -15.34 -12.99
N PHE A 32 -6.27 -16.48 -12.36
CA PHE A 32 -7.35 -16.58 -11.36
C PHE A 32 -6.93 -17.13 -9.99
N GLY A 33 -5.84 -17.89 -9.90
CA GLY A 33 -5.47 -18.66 -8.69
C GLY A 33 -4.20 -18.21 -7.99
N TYR A 34 -3.30 -17.50 -8.68
CA TYR A 34 -2.03 -17.03 -8.17
C TYR A 34 -2.12 -15.55 -7.82
N GLY A 35 -1.91 -15.23 -6.54
CA GLY A 35 -1.76 -13.87 -6.06
C GLY A 35 -0.84 -13.88 -4.86
N THR A 36 0.17 -13.01 -4.86
CA THR A 36 0.99 -12.78 -3.67
C THR A 36 0.60 -11.43 -3.10
N SER A 37 0.33 -11.37 -1.80
CA SER A 37 0.03 -10.11 -1.10
C SER A 37 1.16 -9.09 -1.32
N ALA A 38 2.42 -9.54 -1.38
CA ALA A 38 3.54 -8.66 -1.68
C ALA A 38 3.43 -7.96 -3.04
N PHE A 39 3.00 -8.67 -4.09
CA PHE A 39 2.83 -8.07 -5.41
C PHE A 39 1.58 -7.19 -5.48
N SER A 40 0.43 -7.68 -5.01
CA SER A 40 -0.84 -6.95 -5.12
C SER A 40 -0.84 -5.68 -4.27
N GLU A 41 -0.44 -5.78 -3.00
CA GLU A 41 -0.34 -4.60 -2.12
C GLU A 41 0.80 -3.70 -2.57
N GLY A 42 1.96 -4.27 -2.94
CA GLY A 42 3.10 -3.51 -3.43
C GLY A 42 2.77 -2.67 -4.66
N TRP A 43 2.00 -3.22 -5.60
CA TRP A 43 1.48 -2.48 -6.76
C TRP A 43 0.61 -1.30 -6.33
N ALA A 44 -0.32 -1.52 -5.39
CA ALA A 44 -1.21 -0.47 -4.91
C ALA A 44 -0.45 0.65 -4.19
N LEU A 45 0.59 0.33 -3.40
CA LEU A 45 1.47 1.35 -2.79
C LEU A 45 2.29 2.12 -3.83
N TYR A 46 2.84 1.40 -4.81
CA TYR A 46 3.52 2.02 -5.93
C TYR A 46 2.57 2.97 -6.68
N SER A 47 1.31 2.58 -6.87
CA SER A 47 0.30 3.36 -7.56
C SER A 47 -0.06 4.66 -6.85
N GLU A 48 -0.07 4.67 -5.51
CA GLU A 48 -0.25 5.89 -4.73
C GLU A 48 0.87 6.91 -5.00
N ARG A 49 2.12 6.45 -5.09
CA ARG A 49 3.27 7.31 -5.45
C ARG A 49 3.22 7.73 -6.91
N LEU A 50 2.92 6.80 -7.82
CA LEU A 50 2.81 7.07 -9.25
C LEU A 50 1.76 8.15 -9.54
N ALA A 51 0.66 8.18 -8.79
CA ALA A 51 -0.37 9.20 -8.95
C ALA A 51 0.16 10.63 -8.68
N LEU A 52 1.10 10.79 -7.73
CA LEU A 52 1.78 12.08 -7.51
C LEU A 52 2.71 12.41 -8.67
N GLU A 53 3.54 11.45 -9.09
CA GLU A 53 4.53 11.64 -10.16
C GLU A 53 3.87 11.92 -11.53
N ALA A 54 2.68 11.36 -11.76
CA ALA A 54 1.87 11.58 -12.95
C ALA A 54 1.02 12.87 -12.89
N GLY A 55 1.08 13.63 -11.80
CA GLY A 55 0.31 14.87 -11.63
C GLY A 55 -1.20 14.67 -11.40
N LEU A 56 -1.64 13.49 -10.95
CA LEU A 56 -3.06 13.20 -10.66
C LEU A 56 -3.52 13.77 -9.30
N ALA A 57 -2.58 14.19 -8.47
CA ALA A 57 -2.81 14.77 -7.15
C ALA A 57 -2.06 16.10 -7.03
N GLU A 58 -2.73 17.17 -7.43
CA GLU A 58 -2.19 18.54 -7.45
C GLU A 58 -2.37 19.29 -6.11
N ASP A 59 -3.24 18.80 -5.22
CA ASP A 59 -3.48 19.42 -3.91
C ASP A 59 -2.40 18.93 -2.91
N PRO A 60 -1.71 19.83 -2.19
CA PRO A 60 -0.78 19.45 -1.12
C PRO A 60 -1.37 18.50 -0.07
N PHE A 61 -2.69 18.53 0.17
CA PHE A 61 -3.35 17.59 1.07
C PHE A 61 -3.47 16.17 0.50
N ASP A 62 -3.46 16.01 -0.82
CA ASP A 62 -3.39 14.69 -1.46
C ASP A 62 -2.00 14.07 -1.27
N GLU A 63 -0.94 14.86 -1.44
CA GLU A 63 0.44 14.45 -1.16
C GLU A 63 0.62 14.06 0.32
N LEU A 64 0.09 14.88 1.23
CA LEU A 64 0.08 14.55 2.66
C LEU A 64 -0.64 13.22 2.94
N GLY A 65 -1.76 12.97 2.25
CA GLY A 65 -2.48 11.71 2.35
C GLY A 65 -1.66 10.50 1.90
N VAL A 66 -0.95 10.62 0.78
CA VAL A 66 -0.03 9.58 0.29
C VAL A 66 1.11 9.35 1.28
N LEU A 67 1.72 10.42 1.81
CA LEU A 67 2.80 10.31 2.79
C LEU A 67 2.32 9.67 4.11
N GLN A 68 1.11 10.00 4.57
CA GLN A 68 0.50 9.35 5.73
C GLN A 68 0.27 7.86 5.49
N SER A 69 -0.24 7.53 4.31
CA SER A 69 -0.51 6.17 3.84
C SER A 69 0.78 5.33 3.74
N GLU A 70 1.87 5.93 3.26
CA GLU A 70 3.20 5.32 3.16
C GLU A 70 3.84 5.13 4.53
N LEU A 71 3.84 6.16 5.39
CA LEU A 71 4.37 6.09 6.75
C LEU A 71 3.71 4.97 7.56
N PHE A 72 2.39 4.87 7.46
CA PHE A 72 1.63 3.79 8.09
C PHE A 72 2.16 2.40 7.76
N ARG A 73 2.50 2.18 6.48
CA ARG A 73 2.96 0.87 5.99
C ARG A 73 4.44 0.63 6.25
N ALA A 74 5.26 1.67 6.26
CA ALA A 74 6.65 1.60 6.74
C ALA A 74 6.69 1.13 8.21
N VAL A 75 5.77 1.62 9.03
CA VAL A 75 5.69 1.29 10.46
C VAL A 75 5.23 -0.14 10.68
N ARG A 76 4.36 -0.66 9.81
CA ARG A 76 3.99 -2.09 9.84
C ARG A 76 5.21 -2.99 9.74
N LEU A 77 6.20 -2.67 8.90
CA LEU A 77 7.44 -3.45 8.79
C LEU A 77 8.24 -3.44 10.09
N VAL A 78 8.33 -2.29 10.75
CA VAL A 78 9.04 -2.14 12.04
C VAL A 78 8.31 -2.88 13.15
N VAL A 79 6.99 -2.76 13.22
CA VAL A 79 6.17 -3.40 14.26
C VAL A 79 6.12 -4.92 14.08
N ASP A 80 5.89 -5.40 12.87
CA ASP A 80 5.80 -6.83 12.55
C ASP A 80 7.10 -7.55 12.90
N THR A 81 8.21 -7.15 12.27
CA THR A 81 9.53 -7.73 12.57
C THR A 81 9.96 -7.47 14.01
N GLY A 82 9.54 -6.33 14.55
CA GLY A 82 9.70 -5.95 15.95
C GLY A 82 9.08 -6.99 16.89
N MET A 83 7.83 -7.36 16.68
CA MET A 83 7.11 -8.34 17.50
C MET A 83 7.61 -9.76 17.26
N HIS A 84 7.71 -10.16 16.00
CA HIS A 84 7.93 -11.55 15.61
C HIS A 84 9.39 -12.00 15.70
N PHE A 85 10.34 -11.09 15.46
CA PHE A 85 11.76 -11.41 15.53
C PHE A 85 12.46 -10.73 16.71
N LYS A 86 12.25 -9.43 16.90
CA LYS A 86 12.92 -8.66 17.98
C LYS A 86 12.25 -8.78 19.34
N ARG A 87 11.11 -9.48 19.44
CA ARG A 87 10.32 -9.70 20.67
C ARG A 87 9.92 -8.39 21.38
N LEU A 88 9.61 -7.35 20.62
CA LEU A 88 8.99 -6.15 21.15
C LEU A 88 7.63 -6.52 21.76
N GLY A 89 7.43 -6.18 23.03
CA GLY A 89 6.15 -6.37 23.70
C GLY A 89 5.06 -5.47 23.09
N GLN A 90 3.81 -5.95 23.12
CA GLN A 90 2.65 -5.31 22.52
C GLN A 90 2.50 -3.81 22.87
N ARG A 91 2.74 -3.43 24.12
CA ARG A 91 2.70 -2.02 24.56
C ARG A 91 3.70 -1.14 23.80
N ARG A 92 4.91 -1.64 23.55
CA ARG A 92 5.94 -0.90 22.80
C ARG A 92 5.58 -0.80 21.31
N SER A 93 5.06 -1.88 20.73
CA SER A 93 4.58 -1.92 19.35
C SER A 93 3.45 -0.93 19.11
N HIS A 94 2.45 -0.93 20.01
CA HIS A 94 1.36 0.03 19.96
C HIS A 94 1.86 1.48 20.09
N GLY A 95 2.79 1.75 21.01
CA GLY A 95 3.39 3.08 21.12
C GLY A 95 4.24 3.53 19.92
N LEU A 96 4.78 2.60 19.11
CA LEU A 96 5.40 2.93 17.81
C LEU A 96 4.33 3.35 16.80
N TYR A 97 3.24 2.58 16.72
CA TYR A 97 2.11 2.86 15.83
C TYR A 97 1.45 4.21 16.11
N GLU A 98 1.15 4.51 17.37
CA GLU A 98 0.53 5.77 17.80
C GLU A 98 1.39 7.00 17.50
N ARG A 99 2.72 6.87 17.55
CA ARG A 99 3.63 7.98 17.25
C ARG A 99 3.58 8.40 15.80
N CYS A 100 3.24 7.49 14.90
CA CYS A 100 3.18 7.77 13.47
C CYS A 100 1.96 8.59 13.07
N TYR A 101 0.90 8.53 13.88
CA TYR A 101 -0.31 9.33 13.71
C TYR A 101 -0.32 10.62 14.53
N ARG A 102 0.71 10.86 15.35
CA ARG A 102 0.74 12.01 16.26
C ARG A 102 1.19 13.32 15.58
N TYR A 103 1.79 13.25 14.41
CA TYR A 103 2.44 14.40 13.75
C TYR A 103 1.99 14.62 12.30
N VAL A 104 0.96 13.92 11.85
CA VAL A 104 0.36 14.02 10.51
C VAL A 104 -1.12 14.29 10.70
#